data_AF-A0A7S0G0R3-F1
#
_entry.id   AF-A0A7S0G0R3-F1
#
_cell.length_a   1.000
_cell.length_b   1.000
_cell.length_c   1.000
_cell.angle_alpha   90.00
_cell.angle_beta   90.00
_cell.angle_gamma   90.00
#
_symmetry.space_group_name_H-M   'P 1'
#
loop_
_entity.id
_entity.type
_entity.pdbx_description
1 polymer ?
#
loop_
_entity_poly.entity_id
_entity_poly.type
_entity_poly.pdbx_seq_one_letter_code
_entity_poly.pdbx_strand_id
1 'polypeptide(L)'
;MSSTQGFVLSGIAQQSLRKSAFGGSEVCRSGRPLGISPKRATGVQMTTTQPPQVDLEKKGPVQVAPVPTKHDLATGRDPARVKIFDTTLRDGEQSPGASLTGEEKLILAKQLAKLGVDIIEAGFPVASVGDFEAVQTIAQTVG
;
A
#
# COMPACT_ATOMS: atom_id res chain seq x y z
N MET A 1 47.78 1.47 -36.31
CA MET A 1 46.87 2.63 -36.13
C MET A 1 45.93 2.26 -34.99
N SER A 2 46.28 2.70 -33.77
CA SER A 2 45.59 2.41 -32.52
C SER A 2 44.54 3.49 -32.27
N SER A 3 43.35 3.13 -31.82
CA SER A 3 42.39 4.09 -31.26
C SER A 3 41.60 3.42 -30.14
N THR A 4 42.00 3.73 -28.91
CA THR A 4 41.24 3.51 -27.68
C THR A 4 40.85 4.88 -27.15
N GLN A 5 39.56 5.13 -26.96
CA GLN A 5 39.01 6.25 -26.18
C GLN A 5 38.10 5.60 -25.12
N GLY A 6 38.18 5.85 -23.82
CA GLY A 6 38.68 7.02 -23.09
C GLY A 6 37.48 7.81 -22.55
N PHE A 7 36.80 7.30 -21.51
CA PHE A 7 35.77 8.03 -20.78
C PHE A 7 36.32 8.54 -19.44
N VAL A 8 36.00 9.80 -19.16
CA VAL A 8 36.64 10.70 -18.20
C VAL A 8 36.08 10.53 -16.79
N LEU A 9 36.99 10.54 -15.82
CA LEU A 9 36.77 10.59 -14.38
C LEU A 9 36.52 12.03 -13.90
N SER A 10 35.55 12.20 -13.01
CA SER A 10 35.42 13.30 -12.00
C SER A 10 34.66 12.64 -10.84
N GLY A 11 35.20 12.31 -9.66
CA GLY A 11 35.99 13.14 -8.74
C GLY A 11 35.08 14.24 -8.15
N ILE A 12 34.93 14.50 -6.85
CA ILE A 12 35.44 14.03 -5.55
C ILE A 12 34.47 14.62 -4.51
N ALA A 13 34.13 13.91 -3.42
CA ALA A 13 33.99 14.53 -2.08
C ALA A 13 33.74 13.48 -0.98
N GLN A 14 34.77 13.27 -0.15
CA GLN A 14 34.72 12.56 1.12
C GLN A 14 33.87 13.34 2.13
N GLN A 15 33.18 12.65 3.05
CA GLN A 15 33.29 13.05 4.44
C GLN A 15 33.15 11.88 5.41
N SER A 16 34.00 11.97 6.42
CA SER A 16 34.45 10.96 7.35
C SER A 16 33.79 11.20 8.71
N LEU A 17 33.43 10.10 9.39
CA LEU A 17 33.34 9.94 10.85
C LEU A 17 32.33 10.81 11.63
N ARG A 18 31.43 10.14 12.37
CA ARG A 18 31.56 9.96 13.84
C ARG A 18 30.44 9.05 14.39
N LYS A 19 30.88 8.02 15.13
CA LYS A 19 30.06 7.28 16.10
C LYS A 19 29.73 8.20 17.28
N SER A 20 28.51 8.13 17.80
CA SER A 20 28.14 8.57 19.15
C SER A 20 26.82 7.88 19.51
N ALA A 21 26.87 6.76 20.24
CA ALA A 21 26.83 6.70 21.70
C ALA A 21 25.44 7.10 22.25
N PHE A 22 24.69 6.05 22.57
CA PHE A 22 23.50 6.01 23.42
C PHE A 22 23.93 6.32 24.86
N GLY A 23 23.22 7.21 25.57
CA GLY A 23 23.42 7.36 27.02
C GLY A 23 22.82 8.63 27.64
N GLY A 24 22.02 8.40 28.69
CA GLY A 24 21.86 9.27 29.88
C GLY A 24 21.03 10.54 29.72
N SER A 25 19.83 10.65 30.30
CA SER A 25 19.53 10.96 31.71
C SER A 25 19.62 12.45 32.06
N GLU A 26 18.46 12.99 32.45
CA GLU A 26 18.23 14.08 33.42
C GLU A 26 19.01 15.41 33.29
N VAL A 27 18.30 16.52 33.32
CA VAL A 27 18.24 17.41 34.49
C VAL A 27 17.53 18.71 34.11
N CYS A 28 16.38 18.92 34.74
CA CYS A 28 15.65 20.17 34.78
C CYS A 28 16.31 21.09 35.80
N ARG A 29 16.92 22.20 35.39
CA ARG A 29 17.33 23.29 36.31
C ARG A 29 17.20 24.68 35.68
N SER A 30 16.22 25.42 36.20
CA SER A 30 16.22 26.84 36.63
C SER A 30 16.83 27.93 35.74
N GLY A 31 16.02 28.95 35.43
CA GLY A 31 16.51 30.24 34.91
C GLY A 31 15.48 31.38 34.85
N ARG A 32 15.26 32.05 36.00
CA ARG A 32 14.88 33.47 36.28
C ARG A 32 13.66 34.16 35.59
N PRO A 33 12.90 35.00 36.34
CA PRO A 33 11.75 35.73 35.81
C PRO A 33 12.16 37.10 35.25
N LEU A 34 11.57 37.50 34.11
CA LEU A 34 11.56 38.88 33.66
C LEU A 34 10.11 39.32 33.48
N GLY A 35 9.70 40.29 34.32
CA GLY A 35 8.38 40.88 34.31
C GLY A 35 8.15 41.72 33.07
N ILE A 36 7.02 41.49 32.41
CA ILE A 36 6.44 42.36 31.40
C ILE A 36 4.94 42.48 31.69
N SER A 37 4.48 43.72 31.83
CA SER A 37 3.14 44.13 32.24
C SER A 37 2.03 43.59 31.32
N PRO A 38 0.83 43.28 31.84
CA PRO A 38 -0.26 42.77 31.01
C PRO A 38 -0.86 43.92 30.18
N LYS A 39 -0.66 43.90 28.86
CA LYS A 39 -1.50 44.70 27.97
C LYS A 39 -2.83 44.00 27.78
N ARG A 40 -3.88 44.71 28.15
CA ARG A 40 -5.31 44.42 28.00
C ARG A 40 -5.61 43.75 26.66
N ALA A 41 -5.91 42.46 26.68
CA ALA A 41 -6.43 41.74 25.53
C ALA A 41 -7.87 42.21 25.26
N THR A 42 -8.08 42.91 24.15
CA THR A 42 -9.41 43.12 23.57
C THR A 42 -9.96 41.77 23.14
N GLY A 43 -11.11 41.38 23.71
CA GLY A 43 -11.75 40.10 23.46
C GLY A 43 -12.15 39.94 22.01
N VAL A 44 -11.43 39.08 21.28
CA VAL A 44 -11.91 38.51 20.02
C VAL A 44 -12.91 37.43 20.41
N GLN A 45 -14.20 37.65 20.12
CA GLN A 45 -15.22 36.63 20.29
C GLN A 45 -14.92 35.50 19.30
N MET A 46 -14.49 34.36 19.83
CA MET A 46 -14.40 33.11 19.08
C MET A 46 -15.82 32.64 18.78
N THR A 47 -16.36 33.00 17.62
CA THR A 47 -17.58 32.36 17.12
C THR A 47 -17.21 30.92 16.77
N THR A 48 -17.59 29.98 17.64
CA THR A 48 -17.56 28.57 17.29
C THR A 48 -18.55 28.39 16.15
N THR A 49 -18.05 28.25 14.92
CA THR A 49 -18.88 27.76 13.83
C THR A 49 -18.98 26.26 14.06
N GLN A 50 -20.08 25.83 14.68
CA GLN A 50 -20.38 24.41 14.78
C GLN A 50 -20.39 23.84 13.36
N PRO A 51 -19.65 22.75 13.09
CA PRO A 51 -19.73 22.08 11.80
C PRO A 51 -21.17 21.64 11.56
N PRO A 52 -21.66 21.70 10.31
CA PRO A 52 -23.02 21.28 9.99
C PRO A 52 -23.20 19.84 10.46
N GLN A 53 -24.15 19.62 11.36
CA GLN A 53 -24.49 18.27 11.79
C GLN A 53 -25.16 17.60 10.61
N VAL A 54 -24.47 16.62 10.03
CA VAL A 54 -25.06 15.70 9.07
C VAL A 54 -26.06 14.85 9.84
N ASP A 55 -27.36 15.11 9.62
CA ASP A 55 -28.43 14.31 10.20
C ASP A 55 -28.29 12.86 9.69
N LEU A 56 -27.77 11.99 10.55
CA LEU A 56 -27.49 10.58 10.29
C LEU A 56 -28.77 9.73 10.16
N GLU A 57 -29.98 10.31 10.24
CA GLU A 57 -31.25 9.59 10.29
C GLU A 57 -32.00 9.44 8.95
N LYS A 58 -31.41 9.84 7.80
CA LYS A 58 -32.01 9.58 6.48
C LYS A 58 -31.14 8.74 5.55
N LYS A 59 -30.69 7.57 6.04
CA LYS A 59 -30.39 6.44 5.15
C LYS A 59 -31.42 5.35 5.35
N GLY A 60 -32.54 5.46 4.64
CA GLY A 60 -33.28 4.26 4.27
C GLY A 60 -32.34 3.32 3.50
N PRO A 61 -32.55 1.99 3.55
CA PRO A 61 -31.63 1.07 2.89
C PRO A 61 -31.67 1.35 1.39
N VAL A 62 -30.55 1.83 0.83
CA VAL A 62 -30.31 1.70 -0.60
C VAL A 62 -29.97 0.23 -0.82
N GLN A 63 -31.00 -0.59 -0.98
CA GLN A 63 -30.88 -1.96 -1.47
C GLN A 63 -31.73 -2.08 -2.73
N VAL A 64 -31.25 -1.46 -3.81
CA VAL A 64 -31.71 -1.85 -5.14
C VAL A 64 -30.82 -3.03 -5.51
N ALA A 65 -31.33 -4.25 -5.36
CA ALA A 65 -30.65 -5.42 -5.89
C ALA A 65 -30.35 -5.16 -7.38
N PRO A 66 -29.12 -5.41 -7.87
CA PRO A 66 -28.77 -5.07 -9.23
C PRO A 66 -29.63 -5.90 -10.19
N VAL A 67 -30.44 -5.20 -11.00
CA VAL A 67 -31.31 -5.85 -11.99
C VAL A 67 -30.47 -6.31 -13.17
N PRO A 68 -30.56 -7.58 -13.60
CA PRO A 68 -29.79 -8.07 -14.74
C PRO A 68 -30.18 -7.33 -16.00
N THR A 69 -29.18 -6.83 -16.72
CA THR A 69 -29.38 -6.27 -18.05
C THR A 69 -29.67 -7.40 -19.05
N LYS A 70 -30.18 -7.06 -20.24
CA LYS A 70 -30.36 -8.03 -21.33
C LYS A 70 -29.06 -8.76 -21.68
N HIS A 71 -27.92 -8.06 -21.59
CA HIS A 71 -26.61 -8.65 -21.82
C HIS A 71 -26.26 -9.66 -20.72
N ASP A 72 -26.57 -9.36 -19.46
CA ASP A 72 -26.34 -10.29 -18.34
C ASP A 72 -27.15 -11.58 -18.53
N LEU A 73 -28.43 -11.45 -18.92
CA LEU A 73 -29.28 -12.60 -19.26
C LEU A 73 -28.76 -13.40 -20.47
N ALA A 74 -28.26 -12.72 -21.50
CA ALA A 74 -27.72 -13.38 -22.70
C ALA A 74 -26.37 -14.08 -22.47
N THR A 75 -25.58 -13.58 -21.52
CA THR A 75 -24.25 -14.13 -21.18
C THR A 75 -24.26 -15.05 -19.96
N GLY A 76 -25.41 -15.20 -19.29
CA GLY A 76 -25.53 -15.95 -18.04
C GLY A 76 -24.80 -15.30 -16.86
N ARG A 77 -24.53 -13.99 -16.94
CA ARG A 77 -23.87 -13.25 -15.87
C ARG A 77 -24.90 -12.90 -14.79
N ASP A 78 -24.62 -13.27 -13.56
CA ASP A 78 -25.42 -12.81 -12.42
C ASP A 78 -24.88 -11.45 -11.95
N PRO A 79 -25.65 -10.35 -12.09
CA PRO A 79 -25.22 -9.02 -11.65
C PRO A 79 -25.18 -8.89 -10.12
N ALA A 80 -25.86 -9.77 -9.39
CA ALA A 80 -25.83 -9.80 -7.93
C ALA A 80 -24.64 -10.59 -7.38
N ARG A 81 -23.98 -11.41 -8.21
CA ARG A 81 -22.78 -12.16 -7.82
C ARG A 81 -21.54 -11.26 -7.83
N VAL A 82 -20.96 -11.07 -6.66
CA VAL A 82 -19.62 -10.47 -6.50
C VAL A 82 -18.57 -11.54 -6.81
N LYS A 83 -17.59 -11.21 -7.64
CA LYS A 83 -16.41 -12.04 -7.89
C LYS A 83 -15.22 -11.53 -7.10
N ILE A 84 -14.45 -12.44 -6.52
CA ILE A 84 -13.22 -12.10 -5.81
C ILE A 84 -12.03 -12.24 -6.78
N PHE A 85 -11.31 -11.14 -6.94
CA PHE A 85 -10.05 -11.06 -7.66
C PHE A 85 -8.92 -10.89 -6.65
N ASP A 86 -8.06 -11.89 -6.52
CA ASP A 86 -6.98 -11.91 -5.54
C ASP A 86 -5.63 -11.58 -6.19
N THR A 87 -4.91 -10.63 -5.61
CA THR A 87 -3.59 -10.15 -6.09
C THR A 87 -2.43 -10.57 -5.18
N THR A 88 -2.65 -11.51 -4.26
CA THR A 88 -1.65 -11.93 -3.26
C THR A 88 -0.35 -12.41 -3.91
N LEU A 89 -0.43 -13.16 -5.02
CA LEU A 89 0.74 -13.74 -5.67
C LEU A 89 1.49 -12.78 -6.61
N ARG A 90 0.93 -11.59 -6.88
CA ARG A 90 1.49 -10.60 -7.81
C ARG A 90 1.88 -9.31 -7.10
N ASP A 91 0.92 -8.67 -6.41
CA ASP A 91 1.19 -7.45 -5.64
C ASP A 91 1.67 -7.78 -4.22
N GLY A 92 1.13 -8.84 -3.61
CA GLY A 92 1.49 -9.23 -2.23
C GLY A 92 2.98 -9.53 -2.08
N GLU A 93 3.58 -10.18 -3.08
CA GLU A 93 5.02 -10.51 -3.08
C GLU A 93 5.95 -9.29 -3.21
N GLN A 94 5.44 -8.13 -3.61
CA GLN A 94 6.20 -6.88 -3.68
C GLN A 94 6.32 -6.18 -2.32
N SER A 95 5.64 -6.69 -1.29
CA SER A 95 5.74 -6.15 0.07
C SER A 95 7.11 -6.47 0.68
N PRO A 96 7.73 -5.55 1.44
CA PRO A 96 9.01 -5.81 2.10
C PRO A 96 8.96 -7.08 2.97
N GLY A 97 9.85 -8.04 2.69
CA GLY A 97 9.92 -9.30 3.43
C GLY A 97 8.88 -10.35 3.04
N ALA A 98 8.10 -10.14 1.97
CA ALA A 98 7.08 -11.06 1.49
C ALA A 98 7.42 -11.74 0.15
N SER A 99 8.70 -11.80 -0.22
CA SER A 99 9.13 -12.43 -1.47
C SER A 99 8.81 -13.93 -1.47
N LEU A 100 8.16 -14.39 -2.54
CA LEU A 100 7.72 -15.78 -2.68
C LEU A 100 8.56 -16.51 -3.73
N THR A 101 8.99 -17.71 -3.41
CA THR A 101 9.54 -18.67 -4.38
C THR A 101 8.42 -19.27 -5.23
N GLY A 102 8.75 -19.84 -6.40
CA GLY A 102 7.76 -20.49 -7.27
C GLY A 102 6.98 -21.61 -6.58
N GLU A 103 7.63 -22.37 -5.69
CA GLU A 103 6.97 -23.42 -4.89
C GLU A 103 5.98 -22.84 -3.87
N GLU A 104 6.36 -21.78 -3.15
CA GLU A 104 5.47 -21.08 -2.21
C GLU A 104 4.27 -20.46 -2.93
N LYS A 105 4.49 -19.86 -4.12
CA LYS A 105 3.41 -19.36 -4.98
C LYS A 105 2.43 -20.47 -5.34
N LEU A 106 2.92 -21.66 -5.71
CA LEU A 106 2.06 -22.80 -6.03
C LEU A 106 1.26 -23.31 -4.83
N ILE A 107 1.88 -23.35 -3.64
CA ILE A 107 1.20 -23.72 -2.40
C ILE A 107 0.07 -22.73 -2.09
N LEU A 108 0.37 -21.43 -2.11
CA LEU A 108 -0.61 -20.38 -1.86
C LEU A 108 -1.73 -20.37 -2.92
N ALA A 109 -1.41 -20.54 -4.21
CA ALA A 109 -2.41 -20.65 -5.27
C ALA A 109 -3.41 -21.78 -5.01
N LYS A 110 -2.94 -22.95 -4.56
CA LYS A 110 -3.81 -24.07 -4.16
C LYS A 110 -4.69 -23.73 -2.96
N GLN A 111 -4.21 -22.93 -2.01
CA GLN A 111 -5.02 -22.49 -0.88
C GLN A 111 -6.08 -21.45 -1.28
N LEU A 112 -5.72 -20.48 -2.13
CA LEU A 112 -6.65 -19.49 -2.67
C LEU A 112 -7.77 -20.15 -3.48
N ALA A 113 -7.44 -21.17 -4.28
CA ALA A 113 -8.45 -21.95 -5.00
C ALA A 113 -9.37 -22.72 -4.05
N LYS A 114 -8.84 -23.34 -2.99
CA LYS A 114 -9.64 -24.00 -1.95
C LYS A 114 -10.53 -23.03 -1.17
N LEU A 115 -10.10 -21.77 -1.01
CA LEU A 115 -10.89 -20.71 -0.38
C LEU A 115 -12.07 -20.27 -1.26
N GLY A 116 -12.07 -20.63 -2.55
CA GLY A 116 -13.15 -20.29 -3.49
C GLY A 116 -12.99 -18.91 -4.13
N VAL A 117 -11.75 -18.41 -4.26
CA VAL A 117 -11.46 -17.20 -5.03
C VAL A 117 -11.81 -17.44 -6.51
N ASP A 118 -12.55 -16.51 -7.13
CA ASP A 118 -12.97 -16.66 -8.52
C ASP A 118 -11.82 -16.45 -9.51
N ILE A 119 -10.89 -15.53 -9.21
CA ILE A 119 -9.78 -15.17 -10.10
C ILE A 119 -8.52 -14.93 -9.25
N ILE A 120 -7.42 -15.59 -9.60
CA ILE A 120 -6.12 -15.43 -8.96
C ILE A 120 -5.15 -14.78 -9.95
N GLU A 121 -4.55 -13.67 -9.56
CA GLU A 121 -3.45 -13.07 -10.31
C GLU A 121 -2.12 -13.70 -9.88
N ALA A 122 -1.64 -14.68 -10.66
CA ALA A 122 -0.56 -15.58 -10.25
C ALA A 122 0.87 -15.00 -10.24
N GLY A 123 1.08 -13.79 -10.77
CA GLY A 123 2.39 -13.15 -10.84
C GLY A 123 2.60 -12.33 -12.12
N PHE A 124 3.86 -11.98 -12.42
CA PHE A 124 4.23 -11.22 -13.63
C PHE A 124 5.24 -12.00 -14.50
N PRO A 125 4.79 -12.80 -15.49
CA PRO A 125 5.64 -13.73 -16.25
C PRO A 125 6.82 -13.08 -16.99
N VAL A 126 6.73 -11.78 -17.29
CA VAL A 126 7.77 -11.04 -18.01
C VAL A 126 8.88 -10.57 -17.08
N ALA A 127 8.68 -10.61 -15.75
CA ALA A 127 9.68 -10.17 -14.78
C ALA A 127 10.95 -11.04 -14.82
N SER A 128 10.79 -12.35 -14.92
CA SER A 128 11.90 -13.30 -14.90
C SER A 128 11.49 -14.66 -15.48
N VAL A 129 12.48 -15.49 -15.82
CA VAL A 129 12.24 -16.89 -16.23
C VAL A 129 11.57 -17.68 -15.08
N GLY A 130 11.98 -17.43 -13.84
CA GLY A 130 11.38 -18.09 -12.68
C GLY A 130 9.91 -17.73 -12.47
N ASP A 131 9.53 -16.46 -12.69
CA ASP A 131 8.13 -16.04 -12.64
C ASP A 131 7.31 -16.64 -13.78
N PHE A 132 7.88 -16.75 -14.97
CA PHE A 132 7.24 -17.43 -16.09
C PHE A 132 6.93 -18.88 -15.75
N GLU A 133 7.93 -19.63 -15.26
CA GLU A 133 7.78 -21.04 -14.87
C GLU A 133 6.76 -21.21 -13.73
N ALA A 134 6.80 -20.32 -12.72
CA ALA A 134 5.86 -20.35 -11.61
C ALA A 134 4.41 -20.12 -12.08
N VAL A 135 4.17 -19.08 -12.90
CA VAL A 135 2.83 -18.79 -13.43
C VAL A 135 2.35 -19.92 -14.35
N GLN A 136 3.22 -20.46 -15.19
CA GLN A 136 2.88 -21.61 -16.04
C GLN A 136 2.47 -22.84 -15.21
N THR A 137 3.23 -23.14 -14.16
CA THR A 137 2.95 -24.28 -13.27
C THR A 137 1.63 -24.10 -12.52
N ILE A 138 1.36 -22.89 -12.01
CA ILE A 138 0.10 -22.56 -11.34
C ILE A 138 -1.07 -22.73 -12.31
N ALA A 139 -0.95 -22.21 -13.54
CA ALA A 139 -1.99 -22.34 -14.56
C ALA A 139 -2.30 -23.81 -14.91
N GLN A 140 -1.28 -24.68 -14.96
CA GLN A 140 -1.48 -26.11 -15.25
C GLN A 140 -2.06 -26.91 -14.08
N THR A 141 -1.82 -26.46 -12.85
CA THR A 141 -2.16 -27.24 -11.63
C THR A 141 -3.46 -26.79 -10.98
N VAL A 142 -3.81 -25.50 -11.11
CA VAL A 142 -4.92 -24.86 -10.39
C VAL A 142 -5.99 -24.30 -11.34
N GLY A 143 -5.61 -23.82 -12.52
CA GLY A 143 -6.52 -23.27 -13.54
C GLY A 143 -7.22 -24.34 -14.37
#